data_AF-A0A5N6Z9I6-F1
#
_entry.id   AF-A0A5N6Z9I6-F1
#
_cell.length_a   1.000
_cell.length_b   1.000
_cell.length_c   1.000
_cell.angle_alpha   90.00
_cell.angle_beta   90.00
_cell.angle_gamma   90.00
#
_symmetry.space_group_name_H-M   'P 1'
#
loop_
_entity.id
_entity.type
_entity.pdbx_description
1 polymer ?
#
loop_
_entity_poly.entity_id
_entity_poly.type
_entity_poly.pdbx_seq_one_letter_code
_entity_poly.pdbx_strand_id
1 'polypeptide(L)'
;MLEAKRAAKPLTPSESIPEIQSGLFIGNSRSSHDLSILLNNRISVIISLESVRSRFWNSIAYRAVIPETQHLFIRCVDTSTQDLL
;
A
#
# COMPACT_ATOMS: atom_id res chain seq x y z
N MET A 1 -3.07 -38.02 18.29
CA MET A 1 -2.69 -36.96 17.32
C MET A 1 -3.68 -35.83 17.48
N LEU A 2 -3.25 -34.71 18.07
CA LEU A 2 -4.11 -33.55 18.34
C LEU A 2 -3.92 -32.55 17.21
N GLU A 3 -4.91 -32.50 16.30
CA GLU A 3 -5.00 -31.49 15.23
C GLU A 3 -5.16 -30.10 15.86
N ALA A 4 -4.09 -29.30 15.82
CA ALA A 4 -4.17 -27.89 16.14
C ALA A 4 -4.93 -27.18 15.01
N LYS A 5 -6.24 -26.95 15.22
CA LYS A 5 -7.03 -26.03 14.41
C LYS A 5 -6.34 -24.67 14.43
N ARG A 6 -5.65 -24.34 13.33
CA ARG A 6 -5.10 -23.00 13.11
C ARG A 6 -6.28 -22.03 13.08
N ALA A 7 -6.53 -21.36 14.18
CA ALA A 7 -7.51 -20.29 14.25
C ALA A 7 -7.14 -19.27 13.16
N ALA A 8 -8.01 -19.14 12.16
CA ALA A 8 -7.91 -18.03 11.24
C ALA A 8 -7.98 -16.75 12.08
N LYS A 9 -6.91 -15.95 12.05
CA LYS A 9 -6.92 -14.63 12.68
C LYS A 9 -8.16 -13.90 12.15
N PRO A 10 -9.05 -13.40 13.02
CA PRO A 10 -10.21 -12.64 12.55
C PRO A 10 -9.73 -11.56 11.61
N LEU A 11 -10.36 -11.45 10.44
CA LEU A 11 -10.15 -10.32 9.54
C LEU A 11 -10.64 -9.09 10.31
N THR A 12 -9.74 -8.43 11.02
CA THR A 12 -9.95 -7.09 11.55
C THR A 12 -10.49 -6.23 10.40
N PRO A 13 -11.46 -5.33 10.63
CA PRO A 13 -11.91 -4.39 9.62
C PRO A 13 -10.66 -3.82 8.94
N SER A 14 -10.61 -3.91 7.61
CA SER A 14 -9.46 -3.54 6.78
C SER A 14 -8.72 -2.37 7.40
N GLU A 15 -7.43 -2.55 7.73
CA GLU A 15 -6.56 -1.52 8.30
C GLU A 15 -6.78 -0.21 7.52
N SER A 16 -7.55 0.73 8.09
CA SER A 16 -7.91 1.96 7.39
C SER A 16 -6.68 2.85 7.37
N ILE A 17 -6.25 3.28 6.18
CA ILE A 17 -5.18 4.27 6.07
C ILE A 17 -5.71 5.63 6.52
N PRO A 18 -4.97 6.39 7.36
CA PRO A 18 -5.40 7.70 7.82
C PRO A 18 -5.48 8.69 6.66
N GLU A 19 -6.61 9.40 6.58
CA GLU A 19 -6.79 10.57 5.74
C GLU A 19 -6.23 11.79 6.48
N ILE A 20 -5.23 12.45 5.91
CA ILE A 20 -4.58 13.63 6.53
C ILE A 20 -5.18 14.94 6.03
N GLN A 21 -5.76 14.91 4.84
CA GLN A 21 -6.53 15.98 4.20
C GLN A 21 -7.50 15.31 3.23
N SER A 22 -8.61 15.98 2.90
CA SER A 22 -9.59 15.43 1.95
C SER A 22 -8.93 14.91 0.66
N GLY A 23 -9.06 13.61 0.41
CA GLY A 23 -8.48 12.91 -0.74
C GLY A 23 -6.99 12.55 -0.61
N LEU A 24 -6.34 12.84 0.52
CA LEU A 24 -4.92 12.60 0.77
C LEU A 24 -4.73 11.69 1.97
N PHE A 25 -4.06 10.56 1.73
CA PHE A 25 -3.86 9.51 2.70
C PHE A 25 -2.38 9.22 2.91
N ILE A 26 -2.01 8.88 4.14
CA ILE A 26 -0.67 8.34 4.43
C ILE A 26 -0.81 6.85 4.68
N GLY A 27 -0.12 6.07 3.85
CA GLY A 27 -0.06 4.62 3.95
C GLY A 27 1.35 4.10 4.22
N ASN A 28 1.47 2.78 4.18
CA ASN A 28 2.74 2.05 4.20
C ASN A 28 2.87 1.13 2.97
N SER A 29 4.02 0.47 2.84
CA SER A 29 4.31 -0.45 1.73
C SER A 29 3.24 -1.52 1.52
N ARG A 30 2.65 -2.07 2.61
CA ARG A 30 1.57 -3.06 2.53
C ARG A 30 0.29 -2.47 1.95
N SER A 31 -0.16 -1.34 2.49
CA SER A 31 -1.38 -0.67 2.01
C SER A 31 -1.27 -0.18 0.56
N SER A 32 -0.04 0.06 0.08
CA SER A 32 0.19 0.53 -1.30
C SER A 32 -0.26 -0.44 -2.39
N HIS A 33 -0.47 -1.73 -2.06
CA HIS A 33 -0.87 -2.76 -3.00
C HIS A 33 -2.03 -3.64 -2.49
N ASP A 34 -2.65 -3.28 -1.38
CA ASP A 34 -3.87 -3.93 -0.92
C ASP A 34 -5.08 -3.36 -1.67
N LEU A 35 -5.60 -4.14 -2.63
CA LEU A 35 -6.70 -3.71 -3.48
C LEU A 35 -7.96 -3.31 -2.69
N SER A 36 -8.21 -3.91 -1.53
CA SER A 36 -9.38 -3.58 -0.72
C SER A 36 -9.22 -2.18 -0.12
N ILE A 37 -8.03 -1.85 0.37
CA ILE A 37 -7.72 -0.51 0.89
C ILE A 37 -7.81 0.52 -0.23
N LEU A 38 -7.21 0.25 -1.39
CA LEU A 38 -7.19 1.19 -2.52
C LEU A 38 -8.61 1.48 -3.01
N LEU A 39 -9.44 0.45 -3.20
CA LEU A 39 -10.81 0.59 -3.69
C LEU A 39 -11.72 1.27 -2.66
N ASN A 40 -11.66 0.87 -1.37
CA ASN A 40 -12.51 1.43 -0.33
C ASN A 40 -12.24 2.92 -0.09
N ASN A 41 -10.99 3.36 -0.22
CA ASN A 41 -10.59 4.76 -0.07
C ASN A 41 -10.58 5.53 -1.40
N ARG A 42 -10.99 4.88 -2.51
CA ARG A 42 -10.99 5.46 -3.87
C ARG A 42 -9.63 6.04 -4.28
N ILE A 43 -8.56 5.37 -3.88
CA ILE A 43 -7.20 5.74 -4.27
C ILE A 43 -7.05 5.52 -5.78
N SER A 44 -6.66 6.57 -6.48
CA SER A 44 -6.42 6.56 -7.93
C SER A 44 -4.98 6.89 -8.31
N VAL A 45 -4.21 7.46 -7.38
CA VAL A 45 -2.80 7.84 -7.58
C VAL A 45 -2.00 7.42 -6.36
N ILE A 46 -0.80 6.89 -6.58
CA ILE A 46 0.11 6.51 -5.51
C ILE A 46 1.49 7.13 -5.75
N ILE A 47 2.05 7.70 -4.68
CA ILE A 47 3.45 8.11 -4.61
C ILE A 47 4.12 7.22 -3.57
N SER A 48 5.08 6.42 -4.00
CA SER A 48 5.83 5.50 -3.14
C SER A 48 7.23 6.02 -2.91
N LEU A 49 7.54 6.36 -1.65
CA LEU A 49 8.88 6.69 -1.17
C LEU A 49 9.48 5.45 -0.51
N GLU A 50 10.11 4.58 -1.31
CA GLU A 50 10.64 3.30 -0.81
C GLU A 50 12.03 3.01 -1.39
N SER A 51 12.82 2.19 -0.70
CA SER A 51 14.18 1.88 -1.13
C SER A 51 14.23 0.95 -2.34
N VAL A 52 13.16 0.17 -2.54
CA VAL A 52 12.99 -0.85 -3.59
C VAL A 52 11.56 -0.81 -4.12
N ARG A 53 11.37 -1.07 -5.42
CA ARG A 53 10.04 -1.23 -6.00
C ARG A 53 9.40 -2.54 -5.55
N SER A 54 8.16 -2.48 -5.06
CA SER A 54 7.40 -3.69 -4.74
C SER A 54 7.05 -4.47 -6.00
N ARG A 55 7.30 -5.78 -5.99
CA ARG A 55 6.91 -6.68 -7.10
C ARG A 55 5.40 -6.76 -7.31
N PHE A 56 4.61 -6.46 -6.29
CA PHE A 56 3.14 -6.53 -6.35
C PHE A 56 2.53 -5.45 -7.25
N TRP A 57 3.25 -4.35 -7.47
CA TRP A 57 2.83 -3.27 -8.35
C TRP A 57 2.81 -3.66 -9.83
N ASN A 58 3.46 -4.76 -10.23
CA ASN A 58 3.45 -5.23 -11.61
C ASN A 58 2.29 -6.20 -11.91
N SER A 59 1.45 -6.51 -10.91
CA SER A 59 0.32 -7.43 -11.13
C SER A 59 -0.77 -6.77 -11.97
N ILE A 60 -1.43 -7.57 -12.83
CA ILE A 60 -2.54 -7.10 -13.69
C ILE A 60 -3.67 -6.49 -12.85
N ALA A 61 -4.02 -7.14 -11.73
CA ALA A 61 -5.09 -6.67 -10.84
C ALA A 61 -4.76 -5.31 -10.22
N TYR A 62 -3.50 -5.10 -9.81
CA TYR A 62 -3.05 -3.80 -9.33
C TYR A 62 -3.06 -2.75 -10.43
N ARG A 63 -2.52 -3.05 -11.62
CA ARG A 63 -2.47 -2.10 -12.75
C ARG A 63 -3.83 -1.74 -13.33
N ALA A 64 -4.84 -2.56 -13.11
CA ALA A 64 -6.23 -2.21 -13.42
C ALA A 64 -6.80 -1.14 -12.47
N VAL A 65 -6.28 -1.04 -11.23
CA VAL A 65 -6.69 -0.04 -10.23
C VAL A 65 -5.79 1.19 -10.29
N ILE A 66 -4.47 0.99 -10.34
CA ILE A 66 -3.44 2.02 -10.39
C ILE A 66 -2.56 1.80 -11.63
N PRO A 67 -2.92 2.38 -12.78
CA PRO A 67 -2.10 2.41 -13.99
C PRO A 67 -0.68 2.92 -13.70
N GLU A 68 0.30 2.52 -14.52
CA GLU A 68 1.70 2.95 -14.35
C GLU A 68 1.83 4.49 -14.34
N THR A 69 1.04 5.19 -15.17
CA THR A 69 1.03 6.67 -15.23
C THR A 69 0.50 7.34 -13.97
N GLN A 70 -0.15 6.59 -13.08
CA GLN A 70 -0.70 7.05 -11.80
C GLN A 70 0.10 6.51 -10.61
N HIS A 71 1.27 5.92 -10.86
CA HIS A 71 2.16 5.42 -9.82
C HIS A 71 3.56 6.00 -9.96
N LEU A 72 3.86 6.99 -9.13
CA LEU A 72 5.21 7.52 -9.01
C LEU A 72 5.98 6.76 -7.93
N PHE A 73 7.13 6.19 -8.30
CA PHE A 73 8.09 5.64 -7.35
C PHE A 73 9.31 6.55 -7.29
N ILE A 74 9.65 7.00 -6.09
CA ILE A 74 10.86 7.75 -5.81
C ILE A 74 11.68 6.89 -4.86
N ARG A 75 12.92 6.58 -5.26
CA ARG A 75 13.79 5.77 -4.42
C ARG A 75 14.20 6.57 -3.19
N CYS A 76 13.73 6.14 -2.02
CA CYS A 76 14.04 6.75 -0.73
C CYS A 76 14.55 5.69 0.24
N VAL A 77 15.68 5.96 0.88
CA VAL A 77 16.22 5.15 1.97
C VAL A 77 15.67 5.70 3.28
N ASP A 78 15.36 4.80 4.22
CA ASP A 78 14.93 5.17 5.56
C ASP A 78 16.15 5.62 6.38
N THR A 79 16.50 6.90 6.29
CA THR A 79 17.60 7.53 7.00
C THR A 79 17.27 8.97 7.34
N SER A 80 17.71 9.44 8.50
CA SER A 80 17.51 10.83 8.95
C SER A 80 18.31 11.87 8.17
N THR A 81 19.24 11.41 7.31
CA THR A 81 20.15 12.26 6.54
C THR A 81 19.73 12.46 5.09
N GLN A 82 18.68 11.78 4.63
CA GLN A 82 18.22 11.90 3.25
C GLN A 82 17.36 13.15 3.10
N ASP A 83 17.68 13.95 2.09
CA ASP A 83 16.87 15.10 1.70
C ASP A 83 15.64 14.64 0.90
N LEU A 84 14.48 15.18 1.26
CA LEU A 84 13.17 14.88 0.67
C LEU A 84 12.56 16.09 -0.06
N LEU A 85 13.25 17.24 -0.05
CA LEU A 85 12.86 18.47 -0.74
C LEU A 85 13.60 18.59 -2.09
#